data_AF-A0A1L5BRT0-F1
#
_entry.id   AF-A0A1L5BRT0-F1
#
_cell.length_a   1.000
_cell.length_b   1.000
_cell.length_c   1.000
_cell.angle_alpha   90.00
_cell.angle_beta   90.00
_cell.angle_gamma   90.00
#
_symmetry.space_group_name_H-M   'P 1'
#
loop_
_entity.id
_entity.type
_entity.pdbx_description
1 polymer ?
#
loop_
_entity_poly.entity_id
_entity_poly.type
_entity_poly.pdbx_seq_one_letter_code
_entity_poly.pdbx_strand_id
1 'polypeptide(L)'
;MLNTPALPRVHVPIKRSEDVIPHLGSPTHWQPGRSAKSVADSWFGANGIPASVASVISGDPVLSGAILVDAFLERSTDLGDGGRATQTDLMAIVRTGDRLAILAIEAKVDETFGPTVKEWLEKDETEPATRRRRLVSLCGLLGLDPGKVDHIRYQLIHRTAAALLEAKRYCATEAAMLVQSFCPKRSWFEDYQAFVHAMGLGEAAPSALTRTRDCDGITLRLGWVAEDVVGPFTRLRTPRTVPALTELGRVQLSKSFFMREMLHSEVAMIHGLNNAPDDPELAIKAGSHLCQELLEPLQDHWGRLAIRSAYRSSEVNGFCNAMQRQKKPGYTCASNEANCASHIWDRLDANGYMGATACVIVPAFWAKHQKPGDWQIIARWIHENLPYSTLQFFPTYWAFNIGWHENPERKISSFADPKGIFTP
;
A
#
# COMPACT_ATOMS: atom_id res chain seq x y z
N MET A 1 -43.82 1.31 -11.30
CA MET A 1 -43.13 0.90 -10.06
C MET A 1 -41.64 1.03 -10.35
N LEU A 2 -40.94 1.95 -9.69
CA LEU A 2 -39.48 2.04 -9.80
C LEU A 2 -38.90 0.72 -9.31
N ASN A 3 -38.14 0.02 -10.16
CA ASN A 3 -37.43 -1.19 -9.77
C ASN A 3 -36.44 -0.79 -8.66
N THR A 4 -36.81 -0.99 -7.40
CA THR A 4 -35.91 -0.69 -6.28
C THR A 4 -34.73 -1.67 -6.40
N PRO A 5 -33.49 -1.19 -6.63
CA PRO A 5 -32.37 -2.09 -6.84
C PRO A 5 -32.22 -3.01 -5.63
N ALA A 6 -32.22 -4.33 -5.85
CA ALA A 6 -32.12 -5.30 -4.76
C ALA A 6 -30.78 -5.12 -4.04
N LEU A 7 -30.74 -5.35 -2.72
CA LEU A 7 -29.47 -5.43 -2.01
C LEU A 7 -28.87 -6.82 -2.30
N PRO A 8 -27.77 -6.93 -3.07
CA PRO A 8 -27.28 -8.23 -3.51
C PRO A 8 -26.76 -9.08 -2.34
N ARG A 9 -26.17 -8.43 -1.31
CA ARG A 9 -25.68 -9.05 -0.08
C ARG A 9 -25.77 -8.06 1.08
N VAL A 10 -26.02 -8.58 2.28
CA VAL A 10 -25.95 -7.80 3.52
C VAL A 10 -24.49 -7.44 3.80
N HIS A 11 -24.25 -6.21 4.27
CA HIS A 11 -22.92 -5.78 4.69
C HIS A 11 -22.58 -6.35 6.06
N VAL A 12 -21.34 -6.85 6.20
CA VAL A 12 -20.82 -7.38 7.46
C VAL A 12 -20.00 -6.30 8.19
N PRO A 13 -20.13 -6.17 9.53
CA PRO A 13 -19.34 -5.20 10.28
C PRO A 13 -17.83 -5.47 10.15
N ILE A 14 -17.08 -4.43 9.78
CA ILE A 14 -15.61 -4.43 9.70
C ILE A 14 -15.08 -3.87 11.03
N LYS A 15 -14.25 -4.63 11.77
CA LYS A 15 -13.78 -4.26 13.12
C LYS A 15 -12.41 -3.60 13.11
N ARG A 16 -11.59 -3.93 12.11
CA ARG A 16 -10.26 -3.37 11.87
C ARG A 16 -10.12 -3.12 10.36
N SER A 17 -9.23 -2.21 9.97
CA SER A 17 -9.08 -1.84 8.57
C SER A 17 -8.72 -3.04 7.68
N GLU A 18 -7.98 -4.02 8.19
CA GLU A 18 -7.62 -5.25 7.46
C GLU A 18 -8.80 -6.17 7.16
N ASP A 19 -9.93 -6.05 7.88
CA ASP A 19 -11.11 -6.87 7.62
C ASP A 19 -11.75 -6.51 6.25
N VAL A 20 -11.28 -5.45 5.57
CA VAL A 20 -11.65 -5.07 4.18
C VAL A 20 -11.05 -6.01 3.15
N ILE A 21 -9.91 -6.66 3.43
CA ILE A 21 -9.13 -7.45 2.46
C ILE A 21 -9.99 -8.46 1.67
N PRO A 22 -10.90 -9.25 2.30
CA PRO A 22 -11.73 -10.21 1.59
C PRO A 22 -12.76 -9.58 0.62
N HIS A 23 -13.02 -8.28 0.73
CA HIS A 23 -13.99 -7.53 -0.07
C HIS A 23 -13.35 -6.85 -1.29
N LEU A 24 -12.02 -6.78 -1.34
CA LEU A 24 -11.27 -6.22 -2.46
C LEU A 24 -11.41 -7.12 -3.69
N GLY A 25 -11.37 -6.50 -4.88
CA GLY A 25 -11.30 -7.26 -6.14
C GLY A 25 -10.09 -8.19 -6.25
N SER A 26 -9.03 -7.92 -5.47
CA SER A 26 -7.91 -8.81 -5.20
C SER A 26 -7.32 -8.48 -3.83
N PRO A 27 -6.95 -9.47 -2.99
CA PRO A 27 -6.22 -9.22 -1.74
C PRO A 27 -4.93 -8.42 -1.94
N THR A 28 -4.32 -8.52 -3.12
CA THR A 28 -3.12 -7.76 -3.49
C THR A 28 -3.37 -6.26 -3.61
N HIS A 29 -4.61 -5.77 -3.57
CA HIS A 29 -4.89 -4.33 -3.55
C HIS A 29 -4.66 -3.71 -2.17
N TRP A 30 -4.59 -4.52 -1.10
CA TRP A 30 -4.31 -4.05 0.26
C TRP A 30 -2.81 -3.80 0.47
N GLN A 31 -2.35 -2.59 0.17
CA GLN A 31 -0.93 -2.24 0.26
C GLN A 31 -0.75 -0.78 0.68
N PRO A 32 0.27 -0.45 1.49
CA PRO A 32 0.65 0.94 1.74
C PRO A 32 0.87 1.71 0.44
N GLY A 33 0.32 2.92 0.37
CA GLY A 33 0.39 3.77 -0.82
C GLY A 33 -0.52 3.33 -1.97
N ARG A 34 -1.47 2.42 -1.75
CA ARG A 34 -2.58 2.13 -2.68
C ARG A 34 -3.88 2.68 -2.12
N SER A 35 -4.77 3.10 -3.01
CA SER A 35 -6.04 3.74 -2.71
C SER A 35 -6.88 2.99 -1.68
N ALA A 36 -7.08 1.69 -1.88
CA ALA A 36 -7.89 0.86 -0.97
C ALA A 36 -7.40 0.87 0.49
N LYS A 37 -6.08 0.73 0.71
CA LYS A 37 -5.53 0.80 2.07
C LYS A 37 -5.54 2.25 2.59
N SER A 38 -5.19 3.21 1.74
CA SER A 38 -5.14 4.63 2.12
C SER A 38 -6.50 5.17 2.59
N VAL A 39 -7.59 4.84 1.89
CA VAL A 39 -8.93 5.24 2.32
C VAL A 39 -9.37 4.52 3.58
N ALA A 40 -9.09 3.22 3.71
CA ALA A 40 -9.38 2.48 4.93
C ALA A 40 -8.62 3.07 6.13
N ASP A 41 -7.31 3.28 6.02
CA ASP A 41 -6.49 3.87 7.08
C ASP A 41 -6.96 5.29 7.46
N SER A 42 -7.30 6.13 6.47
CA SER A 42 -7.79 7.50 6.69
C SER A 42 -9.08 7.52 7.50
N TRP A 43 -10.07 6.72 7.10
CA TRP A 43 -11.38 6.67 7.74
C TRP A 43 -11.37 5.93 9.08
N PHE A 44 -10.62 4.82 9.20
CA PHE A 44 -10.43 4.13 10.48
C PHE A 44 -9.63 4.98 11.48
N GLY A 45 -8.61 5.70 11.02
CA GLY A 45 -7.80 6.59 11.86
C GLY A 45 -8.60 7.78 12.40
N ALA A 46 -9.50 8.33 11.58
CA ALA A 46 -10.42 9.37 12.02
C ALA A 46 -11.56 8.82 12.92
N ASN A 47 -11.91 7.53 12.75
CA ASN A 47 -13.11 6.92 13.30
C ASN A 47 -14.36 7.80 13.08
N GLY A 48 -14.46 8.33 11.86
CA GLY A 48 -15.35 9.42 11.49
C GLY A 48 -15.07 9.92 10.07
N ILE A 49 -15.62 11.09 9.72
CA ILE A 49 -15.25 11.78 8.46
C ILE A 49 -13.82 12.34 8.62
N PRO A 50 -12.85 11.96 7.77
CA PRO A 50 -11.49 12.51 7.85
C PRO A 50 -11.48 14.04 7.73
N ALA A 51 -10.52 14.69 8.39
CA ALA A 51 -10.45 16.16 8.42
C ALA A 51 -10.34 16.80 7.03
N SER A 52 -9.62 16.15 6.11
CA SER A 52 -9.51 16.53 4.70
C SER A 52 -10.89 16.53 4.01
N VAL A 53 -11.65 15.44 4.15
CA VAL A 53 -13.01 15.31 3.59
C VAL A 53 -13.96 16.33 4.24
N ALA A 54 -13.90 16.47 5.57
CA ALA A 54 -14.68 17.44 6.32
C ALA A 54 -14.40 18.88 5.85
N SER A 55 -13.14 19.20 5.56
CA SER A 55 -12.74 20.51 5.04
C SER A 55 -13.38 20.80 3.68
N VAL A 56 -13.43 19.81 2.77
CA VAL A 56 -14.03 19.97 1.44
C VAL A 56 -15.53 20.20 1.52
N ILE A 57 -16.22 19.47 2.39
CA ILE A 57 -17.68 19.59 2.52
C ILE A 57 -18.12 20.78 3.39
N SER A 58 -17.20 21.39 4.16
CA SER A 58 -17.52 22.50 5.07
C SER A 58 -18.06 23.75 4.38
N GLY A 59 -17.69 23.96 3.11
CA GLY A 59 -18.15 25.07 2.28
C GLY A 59 -19.55 24.89 1.69
N ASP A 60 -20.15 23.70 1.79
CA ASP A 60 -21.50 23.46 1.29
C ASP A 60 -22.55 23.69 2.39
N PRO A 61 -23.62 24.46 2.14
CA PRO A 61 -24.59 24.84 3.17
C PRO A 61 -25.37 23.66 3.78
N VAL A 62 -25.43 22.50 3.10
CA VAL A 62 -26.17 21.32 3.57
C VAL A 62 -25.22 20.29 4.19
N LEU A 63 -24.07 20.04 3.57
CA LEU A 63 -23.09 19.05 4.04
C LEU A 63 -22.15 19.60 5.12
N SER A 64 -22.14 20.90 5.37
CA SER A 64 -21.35 21.50 6.45
C SER A 64 -21.79 20.95 7.81
N GLY A 65 -20.82 20.46 8.58
CA GLY A 65 -21.08 19.84 9.88
C GLY A 65 -21.73 18.45 9.79
N ALA A 66 -21.69 17.77 8.64
CA ALA A 66 -22.16 16.41 8.50
C ALA A 66 -21.52 15.48 9.54
N ILE A 67 -22.32 14.58 10.11
CA ILE A 67 -21.88 13.60 11.12
C ILE A 67 -21.96 12.21 10.50
N LEU A 68 -20.89 11.42 10.60
CA LEU A 68 -20.89 10.04 10.13
C LEU A 68 -21.91 9.21 10.92
N VAL A 69 -22.83 8.55 10.21
CA VAL A 69 -23.78 7.58 10.79
C VAL A 69 -23.28 6.16 10.60
N ASP A 70 -22.84 5.83 9.38
CA ASP A 70 -22.29 4.53 9.03
C ASP A 70 -21.39 4.63 7.79
N ALA A 71 -20.52 3.65 7.55
CA ALA A 71 -19.69 3.58 6.35
C ALA A 71 -19.44 2.14 5.90
N PHE A 72 -19.45 1.92 4.58
CA PHE A 72 -19.17 0.63 3.96
C PHE A 72 -17.96 0.76 3.06
N LEU A 73 -16.91 -0.01 3.33
CA LEU A 73 -15.80 -0.17 2.40
C LEU A 73 -16.17 -1.18 1.31
N GLU A 74 -15.69 -0.93 0.09
CA GLU A 74 -15.94 -1.76 -1.09
C GLU A 74 -17.45 -2.01 -1.33
N ARG A 75 -18.25 -0.93 -1.25
CA ARG A 75 -19.71 -0.96 -1.40
C ARG A 75 -20.10 -1.35 -2.82
N SER A 76 -20.56 -2.58 -2.97
CA SER A 76 -21.22 -3.05 -4.19
C SER A 76 -22.64 -2.50 -4.32
N THR A 77 -22.90 -1.80 -5.42
CA THR A 77 -24.18 -1.19 -5.79
C THR A 77 -24.64 -1.75 -7.13
N ASP A 78 -25.84 -2.33 -7.14
CA ASP A 78 -26.54 -2.73 -8.35
C ASP A 78 -27.00 -1.47 -9.12
N LEU A 79 -26.70 -1.42 -10.42
CA LEU A 79 -27.06 -0.32 -11.30
C LEU A 79 -28.45 -0.50 -11.97
N GLY A 80 -29.14 -1.60 -11.68
CA GLY A 80 -30.52 -1.83 -12.12
C GLY A 80 -30.66 -2.28 -13.58
N ASP A 81 -29.56 -2.64 -14.22
CA ASP A 81 -29.51 -3.06 -15.63
C ASP A 81 -29.31 -4.57 -15.81
N GLY A 82 -29.30 -5.33 -14.71
CA GLY A 82 -29.03 -6.77 -14.69
C GLY A 82 -27.57 -7.14 -14.99
N GLY A 83 -26.69 -6.15 -15.15
CA GLY A 83 -25.27 -6.34 -15.38
C GLY A 83 -24.45 -6.45 -14.10
N ARG A 84 -23.12 -6.39 -14.24
CA ARG A 84 -22.20 -6.41 -13.10
C ARG A 84 -22.40 -5.16 -12.22
N ALA A 85 -22.45 -5.33 -10.90
CA ALA A 85 -22.50 -4.21 -9.95
C ALA A 85 -21.23 -3.34 -10.02
N THR A 86 -21.37 -2.07 -9.62
CA THR A 86 -20.24 -1.16 -9.36
C THR A 86 -19.84 -1.26 -7.89
N GLN A 87 -18.56 -1.24 -7.58
CA GLN A 87 -18.04 -1.38 -6.20
C GLN A 87 -17.32 -0.11 -5.71
N THR A 88 -18.00 0.83 -5.07
CA THR A 88 -17.39 2.09 -4.60
C THR A 88 -16.45 1.84 -3.42
N ASP A 89 -15.26 2.47 -3.41
CA ASP A 89 -14.21 2.16 -2.42
C ASP A 89 -14.67 2.42 -0.99
N LEU A 90 -15.38 3.53 -0.75
CA LEU A 90 -16.09 3.76 0.52
C LEU A 90 -17.42 4.48 0.28
N MET A 91 -18.49 4.01 0.92
CA MET A 91 -19.80 4.64 0.92
C MET A 91 -20.18 5.05 2.34
N ALA A 92 -20.20 6.34 2.62
CA ALA A 92 -20.58 6.88 3.92
C ALA A 92 -22.03 7.38 3.91
N ILE A 93 -22.78 6.98 4.92
CA ILE A 93 -24.07 7.56 5.28
C ILE A 93 -23.78 8.62 6.34
N VAL A 94 -24.16 9.85 6.04
CA VAL A 94 -23.96 10.97 6.97
C VAL A 94 -25.29 11.61 7.31
N ARG A 95 -25.38 12.17 8.51
CA ARG A 95 -26.51 12.98 8.95
C ARG A 95 -26.19 14.45 8.77
N THR A 96 -27.11 15.17 8.16
CA THR A 96 -27.10 16.63 7.99
C THR A 96 -28.40 17.19 8.55
N GLY A 97 -28.34 17.80 9.74
CA GLY A 97 -29.54 18.19 10.48
C GLY A 97 -30.39 16.97 10.86
N ASP A 98 -31.63 16.92 10.36
CA ASP A 98 -32.62 15.86 10.56
C ASP A 98 -32.70 14.87 9.38
N ARG A 99 -31.83 15.01 8.37
CA ARG A 99 -31.84 14.20 7.15
C ARG A 99 -30.55 13.40 7.00
N LEU A 100 -30.63 12.36 6.15
CA LEU A 100 -29.47 11.62 5.67
C LEU A 100 -28.98 12.19 4.34
N ALA A 101 -27.67 12.10 4.14
CA ALA A 101 -26.98 12.32 2.89
C ALA A 101 -26.00 11.17 2.62
N ILE A 102 -25.65 10.97 1.35
CA ILE A 102 -24.69 9.95 0.94
C ILE A 102 -23.39 10.59 0.45
N LEU A 103 -22.26 10.11 0.96
CA LEU A 103 -20.93 10.43 0.41
C LEU A 103 -20.33 9.16 -0.19
N ALA A 104 -20.25 9.11 -1.52
CA ALA A 104 -19.57 8.05 -2.26
C ALA A 104 -18.11 8.47 -2.49
N ILE A 105 -17.16 7.76 -1.91
CA ILE A 105 -15.74 8.04 -1.99
C ILE A 105 -15.08 7.08 -2.97
N GLU A 106 -14.42 7.65 -3.97
CA GLU A 106 -13.50 6.95 -4.86
C GLU A 106 -12.08 7.36 -4.48
N ALA A 107 -11.31 6.42 -3.95
CA ALA A 107 -9.95 6.66 -3.52
C ALA A 107 -8.99 6.52 -4.70
N LYS A 108 -8.04 7.44 -4.83
CA LYS A 108 -7.04 7.40 -5.90
C LYS A 108 -5.65 7.73 -5.40
N VAL A 109 -4.65 7.04 -5.94
CA VAL A 109 -3.25 7.46 -5.83
C VAL A 109 -2.80 7.91 -7.21
N ASP A 110 -2.25 7.00 -8.01
CA ASP A 110 -1.73 7.30 -9.33
C ASP A 110 -2.19 6.32 -10.40
N GLU A 111 -2.98 5.32 -10.00
CA GLU A 111 -3.74 4.47 -10.91
C GLU A 111 -4.82 5.27 -11.62
N THR A 112 -5.07 4.90 -12.88
CA THR A 112 -6.05 5.59 -13.71
C THR A 112 -7.48 5.32 -13.21
N PHE A 113 -8.46 6.12 -13.67
CA PHE A 113 -9.89 5.80 -13.56
C PHE A 113 -10.33 4.69 -14.53
N GLY A 114 -9.41 3.85 -15.00
CA GLY A 114 -9.67 2.86 -16.04
C GLY A 114 -9.89 3.48 -17.43
N PRO A 115 -10.57 2.75 -18.33
CA PRO A 115 -10.78 3.17 -19.70
C PRO A 115 -11.72 4.38 -19.81
N THR A 116 -11.56 5.15 -20.88
CA THR A 116 -12.59 6.08 -21.35
C THR A 116 -13.84 5.31 -21.80
N VAL A 117 -14.98 6.00 -21.94
CA VAL A 117 -16.22 5.38 -22.45
C VAL A 117 -15.98 4.75 -23.83
N LYS A 118 -15.27 5.44 -24.72
CA LYS A 118 -14.93 4.93 -26.04
C LYS A 118 -14.14 3.61 -25.94
N GLU A 119 -13.04 3.62 -25.20
CA GLU A 119 -12.19 2.43 -24.98
C GLU A 119 -12.99 1.28 -24.34
N TRP A 120 -13.88 1.59 -23.39
CA TRP A 120 -14.72 0.60 -22.72
C TRP A 120 -15.75 -0.04 -23.65
N LEU A 121 -16.37 0.75 -24.54
CA LEU A 121 -17.29 0.26 -25.55
C LEU A 121 -16.59 -0.65 -26.56
N GLU A 122 -15.33 -0.36 -26.89
CA GLU A 122 -14.51 -1.09 -27.88
C GLU A 122 -13.82 -2.34 -27.32
N LYS A 123 -13.69 -2.48 -25.99
CA LYS A 123 -12.88 -3.53 -25.33
C LYS A 123 -13.29 -4.98 -25.61
N ASP A 124 -14.50 -5.24 -26.12
CA ASP A 124 -14.96 -6.61 -26.40
C ASP A 124 -16.05 -6.61 -27.48
N GLU A 125 -15.77 -7.28 -28.61
CA GLU A 125 -16.66 -7.33 -29.77
C GLU A 125 -17.95 -8.14 -29.51
N THR A 126 -18.02 -8.89 -28.40
CA THR A 126 -19.10 -9.86 -28.17
C THR A 126 -20.40 -9.27 -27.59
N GLU A 127 -20.36 -8.11 -26.91
CA GLU A 127 -21.57 -7.50 -26.32
C GLU A 127 -21.72 -5.95 -26.43
N PRO A 128 -21.45 -5.29 -27.57
CA PRO A 128 -21.51 -3.82 -27.67
C PRO A 128 -22.90 -3.24 -27.36
N ALA A 129 -23.98 -3.94 -27.75
CA ALA A 129 -25.35 -3.47 -27.57
C ALA A 129 -25.76 -3.40 -26.08
N THR A 130 -25.29 -4.33 -25.25
CA THR A 130 -25.57 -4.33 -23.81
C THR A 130 -24.81 -3.20 -23.11
N ARG A 131 -23.54 -2.99 -23.44
CA ARG A 131 -22.75 -1.87 -22.92
C ARG A 131 -23.33 -0.51 -23.31
N ARG A 132 -23.79 -0.36 -24.55
CA ARG A 132 -24.48 0.87 -25.01
C ARG A 132 -25.77 1.13 -24.24
N ARG A 133 -26.62 0.12 -24.03
CA ARG A 133 -27.85 0.26 -23.21
C ARG A 133 -27.53 0.68 -21.78
N ARG A 134 -26.50 0.06 -21.18
CA ARG A 134 -26.01 0.43 -19.85
C ARG A 134 -25.54 1.88 -19.80
N LEU A 135 -24.72 2.31 -20.75
CA LEU A 135 -24.26 3.70 -20.83
C LEU A 135 -25.44 4.68 -20.94
N VAL A 136 -26.41 4.42 -21.81
CA VAL A 136 -27.61 5.25 -21.97
C VAL A 136 -28.37 5.37 -20.66
N SER A 137 -28.55 4.26 -19.93
CA SER A 137 -29.21 4.27 -18.62
C SER A 137 -28.44 5.11 -17.58
N LEU A 138 -27.12 4.94 -17.49
CA LEU A 138 -26.29 5.70 -16.55
C LEU A 138 -26.24 7.19 -16.89
N CYS A 139 -26.09 7.53 -18.17
CA CYS A 139 -26.17 8.91 -18.63
C CYS A 139 -27.55 9.51 -18.35
N GLY A 140 -28.63 8.74 -18.51
CA GLY A 140 -29.99 9.17 -18.15
C GLY A 140 -30.12 9.54 -16.66
N LEU A 141 -29.54 8.75 -15.76
CA LEU A 141 -29.53 9.05 -14.31
C LEU A 141 -28.77 10.33 -13.97
N LEU A 142 -27.70 10.62 -14.72
CA LEU A 142 -26.81 11.76 -14.49
C LEU A 142 -27.19 13.01 -15.32
N GLY A 143 -28.14 12.87 -16.25
CA GLY A 143 -28.48 13.89 -17.23
C GLY A 143 -27.32 14.23 -18.19
N LEU A 144 -26.51 13.24 -18.54
CA LEU A 144 -25.46 13.33 -19.56
C LEU A 144 -26.00 12.95 -20.93
N ASP A 145 -25.36 13.48 -21.98
CA ASP A 145 -25.58 13.05 -23.36
C ASP A 145 -24.65 11.86 -23.70
N PRO A 146 -25.18 10.64 -23.92
CA PRO A 146 -24.36 9.47 -24.26
C PRO A 146 -23.48 9.65 -25.49
N GLY A 147 -23.84 10.55 -26.42
CA GLY A 147 -23.06 10.84 -27.62
C GLY A 147 -21.89 11.80 -27.42
N LYS A 148 -21.71 12.35 -26.21
CA LYS A 148 -20.68 13.36 -25.90
C LYS A 148 -19.72 12.93 -24.79
N VAL A 149 -19.82 11.71 -24.31
CA VAL A 149 -19.05 11.20 -23.16
C VAL A 149 -17.89 10.28 -23.55
N ASP A 150 -17.58 10.12 -24.84
CA ASP A 150 -16.56 9.19 -25.33
C ASP A 150 -15.19 9.33 -24.64
N HIS A 151 -14.77 10.58 -24.38
CA HIS A 151 -13.50 10.93 -23.74
C HIS A 151 -13.55 10.85 -22.20
N ILE A 152 -14.73 10.72 -21.60
CA ILE A 152 -14.91 10.66 -20.15
C ILE A 152 -14.51 9.27 -19.65
N ARG A 153 -13.88 9.20 -18.47
CA ARG A 153 -13.58 7.94 -17.79
C ARG A 153 -14.88 7.25 -17.38
N TYR A 154 -15.10 6.03 -17.87
CA TYR A 154 -16.32 5.27 -17.59
C TYR A 154 -16.53 5.07 -16.07
N GLN A 155 -15.44 4.97 -15.31
CA GLN A 155 -15.48 4.83 -13.86
C GLN A 155 -16.21 5.98 -13.17
N LEU A 156 -15.92 7.23 -13.55
CA LEU A 156 -16.56 8.39 -12.94
C LEU A 156 -18.09 8.37 -13.11
N ILE A 157 -18.56 7.96 -14.29
CA ILE A 157 -20.00 7.83 -14.59
C ILE A 157 -20.65 6.81 -13.66
N HIS A 158 -20.15 5.56 -13.63
CA HIS A 158 -20.84 4.51 -12.87
C HIS A 158 -20.68 4.67 -11.35
N ARG A 159 -19.63 5.34 -10.86
CA ARG A 159 -19.47 5.67 -9.44
C ARG A 159 -20.43 6.76 -8.99
N THR A 160 -20.62 7.80 -9.79
CA THR A 160 -21.60 8.84 -9.50
C THR A 160 -23.03 8.30 -9.56
N ALA A 161 -23.34 7.43 -10.53
CA ALA A 161 -24.64 6.75 -10.57
C ALA A 161 -24.89 5.89 -9.31
N ALA A 162 -23.86 5.23 -8.79
CA ALA A 162 -23.96 4.47 -7.53
C ALA A 162 -24.36 5.38 -6.36
N ALA A 163 -23.78 6.58 -6.25
CA ALA A 163 -24.11 7.54 -5.20
C ALA A 163 -25.60 7.92 -5.22
N LEU A 164 -26.16 8.16 -6.41
CA LEU A 164 -27.59 8.46 -6.57
C LEU A 164 -28.48 7.27 -6.16
N LEU A 165 -28.14 6.06 -6.62
CA LEU A 165 -28.93 4.87 -6.33
C LEU A 165 -28.91 4.52 -4.83
N GLU A 166 -27.76 4.68 -4.17
CA GLU A 166 -27.67 4.51 -2.72
C GLU A 166 -28.39 5.63 -1.96
N ALA A 167 -28.36 6.88 -2.45
CA ALA A 167 -29.17 7.95 -1.87
C ALA A 167 -30.67 7.62 -1.90
N LYS A 168 -31.19 7.11 -3.03
CA LYS A 168 -32.58 6.61 -3.10
C LYS A 168 -32.82 5.47 -2.13
N ARG A 169 -31.88 4.53 -2.01
CA ARG A 169 -32.00 3.37 -1.09
C ARG A 169 -32.14 3.80 0.37
N TYR A 170 -31.39 4.80 0.79
CA TYR A 170 -31.42 5.32 2.16
C TYR A 170 -32.40 6.48 2.35
N CYS A 171 -33.28 6.74 1.38
CA CYS A 171 -34.24 7.84 1.39
C CYS A 171 -33.58 9.22 1.63
N ALA A 172 -32.34 9.39 1.16
CA ALA A 172 -31.61 10.63 1.19
C ALA A 172 -31.97 11.50 -0.04
N THR A 173 -31.97 12.82 0.17
CA THR A 173 -32.20 13.82 -0.90
C THR A 173 -30.91 14.50 -1.34
N GLU A 174 -29.78 14.12 -0.72
CA GLU A 174 -28.48 14.76 -0.87
C GLU A 174 -27.43 13.69 -1.13
N ALA A 175 -26.60 13.89 -2.15
CA ALA A 175 -25.50 13.00 -2.46
C ALA A 175 -24.25 13.78 -2.91
N ALA A 176 -23.07 13.24 -2.58
CA ALA A 176 -21.82 13.68 -3.15
C ALA A 176 -20.98 12.49 -3.61
N MET A 177 -20.36 12.58 -4.79
CA MET A 177 -19.29 11.67 -5.21
C MET A 177 -17.95 12.41 -5.08
N LEU A 178 -17.10 11.96 -4.18
CA LEU A 178 -15.82 12.57 -3.88
C LEU A 178 -14.69 11.67 -4.37
N VAL A 179 -13.76 12.24 -5.12
CA VAL A 179 -12.47 11.59 -5.34
C VAL A 179 -11.55 11.96 -4.18
N GLN A 180 -11.15 11.00 -3.36
CA GLN A 180 -10.15 11.18 -2.30
C GLN A 180 -8.77 10.80 -2.85
N SER A 181 -8.00 11.82 -3.22
CA SER A 181 -6.69 11.68 -3.86
C SER A 181 -5.57 11.70 -2.82
N PHE A 182 -4.87 10.58 -2.71
CA PHE A 182 -3.65 10.37 -1.93
C PHE A 182 -2.39 10.62 -2.77
N CYS A 183 -2.48 11.40 -3.86
CA CYS A 183 -1.38 11.77 -4.73
C CYS A 183 -1.15 13.30 -4.76
N PRO A 184 0.04 13.82 -4.39
CA PRO A 184 0.38 15.23 -4.38
C PRO A 184 0.39 15.84 -5.77
N LYS A 185 0.71 15.04 -6.79
CA LYS A 185 0.61 15.46 -8.20
C LYS A 185 -0.83 15.60 -8.66
N ARG A 186 -1.80 15.11 -7.87
CA ARG A 186 -3.23 15.08 -8.20
C ARG A 186 -3.45 14.44 -9.58
N SER A 187 -2.80 13.29 -9.79
CA SER A 187 -2.92 12.54 -11.04
C SER A 187 -4.38 12.34 -11.39
N TRP A 188 -4.73 12.47 -12.67
CA TRP A 188 -6.11 12.31 -13.18
C TRP A 188 -7.11 13.39 -12.77
N PHE A 189 -6.64 14.49 -12.16
CA PHE A 189 -7.52 15.63 -11.88
C PHE A 189 -8.11 16.24 -13.15
N GLU A 190 -7.38 16.26 -14.26
CA GLU A 190 -7.87 16.74 -15.55
C GLU A 190 -9.04 15.89 -16.09
N ASP A 191 -8.97 14.55 -15.99
CA ASP A 191 -10.09 13.67 -16.35
C ASP A 191 -11.32 13.93 -15.46
N TYR A 192 -11.09 14.17 -14.17
CA TYR A 192 -12.16 14.56 -13.25
C TYR A 192 -12.77 15.92 -13.62
N GLN A 193 -11.96 16.92 -13.98
CA GLN A 193 -12.44 18.22 -14.45
C GLN A 193 -13.26 18.10 -15.73
N ALA A 194 -12.83 17.28 -16.68
CA ALA A 194 -13.59 17.00 -17.90
C ALA A 194 -14.97 16.40 -17.58
N PHE A 195 -15.04 15.48 -16.61
CA PHE A 195 -16.30 14.91 -16.15
C PHE A 195 -17.21 15.93 -15.46
N VAL A 196 -16.66 16.77 -14.57
CA VAL A 196 -17.40 17.86 -13.91
C VAL A 196 -17.97 18.84 -14.94
N HIS A 197 -17.19 19.18 -15.97
CA HIS A 197 -17.63 20.02 -17.06
C HIS A 197 -18.77 19.38 -17.87
N ALA A 198 -18.64 18.09 -18.23
CA ALA A 198 -19.70 17.34 -18.93
C ALA A 198 -21.00 17.27 -18.11
N MET A 199 -20.90 17.20 -16.78
CA MET A 199 -22.02 17.26 -15.85
C MET A 199 -22.62 18.67 -15.70
N GLY A 200 -22.03 19.71 -16.29
CA GLY A 200 -22.50 21.09 -16.18
C GLY A 200 -22.37 21.68 -14.77
N LEU A 201 -21.44 21.18 -13.95
CA LEU A 201 -21.30 21.52 -12.53
C LEU A 201 -20.33 22.67 -12.25
N GLY A 202 -19.90 23.37 -13.30
CA GLY A 202 -18.96 24.50 -13.22
C GLY A 202 -17.50 24.06 -13.32
N GLU A 203 -16.60 24.88 -12.75
CA GLU A 203 -15.17 24.56 -12.68
C GLU A 203 -14.88 23.73 -11.43
N ALA A 204 -14.13 22.65 -11.61
CA ALA A 204 -13.67 21.83 -10.50
C ALA A 204 -12.39 22.42 -9.91
N ALA A 205 -12.38 22.63 -8.60
CA ALA A 205 -11.21 23.04 -7.83
C ALA A 205 -10.78 21.90 -6.88
N PRO A 206 -9.46 21.74 -6.65
CA PRO A 206 -8.99 20.88 -5.57
C PRO A 206 -9.53 21.38 -4.24
N SER A 207 -9.98 20.45 -3.40
CA SER A 207 -10.47 20.68 -2.05
C SER A 207 -11.73 21.54 -1.93
N ALA A 208 -12.58 21.57 -2.96
CA ALA A 208 -13.91 22.17 -2.91
C ALA A 208 -14.96 21.27 -3.59
N LEU A 209 -16.21 21.42 -3.15
CA LEU A 209 -17.36 20.83 -3.84
C LEU A 209 -17.73 21.68 -5.06
N THR A 210 -18.24 21.02 -6.09
CA THR A 210 -18.80 21.69 -7.26
C THR A 210 -20.12 22.38 -6.93
N ARG A 211 -20.72 23.05 -7.93
CA ARG A 211 -22.14 23.41 -7.86
C ARG A 211 -23.00 22.16 -7.70
N THR A 212 -24.26 22.36 -7.34
CA THR A 212 -25.24 21.28 -7.23
C THR A 212 -25.96 21.05 -8.56
N ARG A 213 -26.48 19.83 -8.73
CA ARG A 213 -27.41 19.48 -9.81
C ARG A 213 -28.49 18.56 -9.26
N ASP A 214 -29.74 18.80 -9.65
CA ASP A 214 -30.81 17.85 -9.38
C ASP A 214 -30.71 16.64 -10.33
N CYS A 215 -30.73 15.45 -9.76
CA CYS A 215 -30.75 14.18 -10.47
C CYS A 215 -31.89 13.31 -9.94
N ASP A 216 -33.10 13.55 -10.44
CA ASP A 216 -34.32 12.82 -10.07
C ASP A 216 -34.63 12.93 -8.57
N GLY A 217 -34.69 14.18 -8.08
CA GLY A 217 -35.00 14.50 -6.70
C GLY A 217 -33.84 14.34 -5.71
N ILE A 218 -32.63 14.09 -6.21
CA ILE A 218 -31.40 14.08 -5.41
C ILE A 218 -30.52 15.24 -5.84
N THR A 219 -30.18 16.11 -4.89
CA THR A 219 -29.19 17.16 -5.06
C THR A 219 -27.79 16.53 -5.04
N LEU A 220 -27.16 16.44 -6.22
CA LEU A 220 -25.85 15.87 -6.42
C LEU A 220 -24.75 16.93 -6.45
N ARG A 221 -23.61 16.61 -5.85
CA ARG A 221 -22.34 17.36 -5.92
C ARG A 221 -21.21 16.42 -6.28
N LEU A 222 -20.14 16.95 -6.86
CA LEU A 222 -18.87 16.26 -6.98
C LEU A 222 -17.80 17.00 -6.18
N GLY A 223 -16.75 16.30 -5.76
CA GLY A 223 -15.63 16.94 -5.07
C GLY A 223 -14.32 16.22 -5.31
N TRP A 224 -13.23 16.95 -5.16
CA TRP A 224 -11.88 16.39 -5.14
C TRP A 224 -11.24 16.71 -3.79
N VAL A 225 -10.98 15.69 -2.99
CA VAL A 225 -10.26 15.82 -1.71
C VAL A 225 -8.79 15.54 -1.98
N ALA A 226 -7.93 16.55 -1.80
CA ALA A 226 -6.49 16.35 -1.85
C ALA A 226 -5.97 16.08 -0.44
N GLU A 227 -5.39 14.89 -0.24
CA GLU A 227 -4.77 14.53 1.03
C GLU A 227 -3.37 15.14 1.16
N ASP A 228 -3.10 15.72 2.33
CA ASP A 228 -1.75 16.16 2.71
C ASP A 228 -0.93 14.94 3.10
N VAL A 229 -0.37 14.28 2.11
CA VAL A 229 0.45 13.11 2.36
C VAL A 229 1.88 13.54 2.68
N VAL A 230 2.29 13.30 3.94
CA VAL A 230 3.66 13.51 4.42
C VAL A 230 4.35 12.14 4.48
N GLY A 231 5.08 11.78 3.42
CA GLY A 231 5.82 10.50 3.33
C GLY A 231 6.23 10.19 1.88
N PRO A 232 7.26 9.35 1.63
CA PRO A 232 7.91 9.31 0.32
C PRO A 232 6.97 8.81 -0.78
N PHE A 233 6.62 9.74 -1.66
CA PHE A 233 5.96 9.49 -2.93
C PHE A 233 6.88 8.76 -3.87
N THR A 234 6.74 7.45 -3.91
CA THR A 234 7.43 6.66 -4.92
C THR A 234 6.51 5.56 -5.38
N ARG A 235 6.27 5.53 -6.69
CA ARG A 235 5.87 4.31 -7.41
C ARG A 235 6.99 3.31 -7.17
N LEU A 236 6.81 2.38 -6.26
CA LEU A 236 7.87 1.43 -6.00
C LEU A 236 7.74 0.28 -6.97
N ARG A 237 8.87 -0.05 -7.60
CA ARG A 237 9.07 -1.21 -8.46
C ARG A 237 9.04 -2.51 -7.66
N THR A 238 8.46 -2.48 -6.44
CA THR A 238 8.31 -3.62 -5.57
C THR A 238 7.71 -4.78 -6.34
N PRO A 239 8.37 -5.94 -6.39
CA PRO A 239 7.78 -7.12 -6.97
C PRO A 239 6.61 -7.59 -6.09
N ARG A 240 5.38 -7.40 -6.59
CA ARG A 240 4.14 -7.74 -5.85
C ARG A 240 3.29 -8.81 -6.53
N THR A 241 3.77 -9.38 -7.63
CA THR A 241 3.15 -10.53 -8.32
C THR A 241 4.08 -11.74 -8.26
N VAL A 242 3.50 -12.94 -8.37
CA VAL A 242 4.29 -14.18 -8.41
C VAL A 242 5.37 -14.14 -9.51
N PRO A 243 5.08 -13.74 -10.76
CA PRO A 243 6.12 -13.61 -11.79
C PRO A 243 7.21 -12.61 -11.42
N ALA A 244 6.85 -11.40 -10.96
CA ALA A 244 7.83 -10.38 -10.62
C ALA A 244 8.75 -10.81 -9.46
N LEU A 245 8.18 -11.40 -8.41
CA LEU A 245 8.96 -11.89 -7.27
C LEU A 245 9.81 -13.11 -7.65
N THR A 246 9.31 -13.93 -8.58
CA THR A 246 10.08 -15.05 -9.14
C THR A 246 11.30 -14.56 -9.90
N GLU A 247 11.16 -13.54 -10.75
CA GLU A 247 12.28 -12.94 -11.49
C GLU A 247 13.27 -12.26 -10.54
N LEU A 248 12.80 -11.47 -9.57
CA LEU A 248 13.69 -10.90 -8.55
C LEU A 248 14.48 -12.01 -7.83
N GLY A 249 13.80 -13.07 -7.41
CA GLY A 249 14.45 -14.19 -6.73
C GLY A 249 15.43 -14.99 -7.59
N ARG A 250 15.43 -14.83 -8.92
CA ARG A 250 16.42 -15.44 -9.83
C ARG A 250 17.68 -14.59 -10.01
N VAL A 251 17.68 -13.35 -9.53
CA VAL A 251 18.89 -12.52 -9.57
C VAL A 251 19.96 -13.15 -8.70
N GLN A 252 21.08 -13.49 -9.33
CA GLN A 252 22.26 -14.01 -8.67
C GLN A 252 23.08 -12.83 -8.12
N LEU A 253 23.29 -12.79 -6.80
CA LEU A 253 24.06 -11.73 -6.13
C LEU A 253 25.57 -12.04 -6.11
N SER A 254 25.92 -13.33 -6.17
CA SER A 254 27.29 -13.85 -6.19
C SER A 254 27.31 -15.32 -6.65
N LYS A 255 28.48 -15.98 -6.69
CA LYS A 255 28.60 -17.36 -7.21
C LYS A 255 27.67 -18.39 -6.55
N SER A 256 27.34 -18.19 -5.27
CA SER A 256 26.54 -19.10 -4.44
C SER A 256 25.19 -18.52 -4.00
N PHE A 257 25.06 -17.19 -3.91
CA PHE A 257 23.89 -16.56 -3.31
C PHE A 257 22.94 -15.92 -4.32
N PHE A 258 21.64 -16.19 -4.16
CA PHE A 258 20.55 -15.58 -4.95
C PHE A 258 19.71 -14.66 -4.08
N MET A 259 19.09 -13.64 -4.70
CA MET A 259 18.20 -12.72 -3.99
C MET A 259 17.07 -13.45 -3.26
N ARG A 260 16.59 -14.60 -3.78
CA ARG A 260 15.55 -15.43 -3.14
C ARG A 260 15.88 -15.80 -1.69
N GLU A 261 17.13 -16.15 -1.42
CA GLU A 261 17.58 -16.54 -0.07
C GLU A 261 17.58 -15.34 0.88
N MET A 262 17.70 -14.13 0.32
CA MET A 262 17.75 -12.89 1.09
C MET A 262 16.36 -12.34 1.44
N LEU A 263 15.32 -12.73 0.70
CA LEU A 263 13.95 -12.23 0.86
C LEU A 263 13.13 -12.98 1.92
N HIS A 264 13.62 -14.09 2.47
CA HIS A 264 12.85 -14.87 3.45
C HIS A 264 12.70 -14.15 4.80
N SER A 265 11.48 -14.19 5.36
CA SER A 265 11.16 -13.66 6.69
C SER A 265 9.97 -14.41 7.28
N GLU A 266 10.17 -15.06 8.44
CA GLU A 266 9.09 -15.77 9.14
C GLU A 266 7.98 -14.80 9.57
N VAL A 267 8.34 -13.57 9.96
CA VAL A 267 7.36 -12.53 10.31
C VAL A 267 6.49 -12.21 9.10
N ALA A 268 7.10 -12.02 7.93
CA ALA A 268 6.34 -11.71 6.72
C ALA A 268 5.39 -12.85 6.35
N MET A 269 5.85 -14.10 6.46
CA MET A 269 5.02 -15.28 6.20
C MET A 269 3.83 -15.39 7.15
N ILE A 270 4.04 -15.24 8.46
CA ILE A 270 2.99 -15.39 9.47
C ILE A 270 1.94 -14.27 9.38
N HIS A 271 2.38 -13.05 9.05
CA HIS A 271 1.51 -11.87 9.01
C HIS A 271 1.01 -11.50 7.61
N GLY A 272 1.32 -12.31 6.59
CA GLY A 272 0.88 -12.06 5.22
C GLY A 272 1.48 -10.79 4.60
N LEU A 273 2.67 -10.39 5.02
CA LEU A 273 3.39 -9.23 4.48
C LEU A 273 4.27 -9.61 3.29
N ASN A 274 4.52 -8.68 2.39
CA ASN A 274 5.44 -8.88 1.26
C ASN A 274 6.85 -8.37 1.62
N ASN A 275 7.79 -9.27 1.88
CA ASN A 275 9.19 -8.91 2.14
C ASN A 275 9.98 -8.70 0.84
N ALA A 276 9.57 -7.72 0.03
CA ALA A 276 10.23 -7.39 -1.24
C ALA A 276 10.69 -5.92 -1.26
N PRO A 277 11.80 -5.60 -1.96
CA PRO A 277 12.34 -4.26 -2.02
C PRO A 277 11.50 -3.31 -2.83
N ASP A 278 11.33 -2.12 -2.29
CA ASP A 278 10.73 -0.97 -2.92
C ASP A 278 11.58 -0.48 -4.10
N ASP A 279 12.90 -0.45 -3.90
CA ASP A 279 13.92 -0.23 -4.93
C ASP A 279 14.75 -1.50 -5.14
N PRO A 280 14.35 -2.40 -6.06
CA PRO A 280 15.07 -3.63 -6.32
C PRO A 280 16.49 -3.42 -6.84
N GLU A 281 16.75 -2.35 -7.61
CA GLU A 281 18.08 -2.11 -8.18
C GLU A 281 19.07 -1.76 -7.08
N LEU A 282 18.68 -0.88 -6.14
CA LEU A 282 19.50 -0.54 -4.98
C LEU A 282 19.72 -1.75 -4.07
N ALA A 283 18.66 -2.52 -3.79
CA ALA A 283 18.77 -3.74 -2.98
C ALA A 283 19.70 -4.79 -3.61
N ILE A 284 19.61 -5.00 -4.92
CA ILE A 284 20.49 -5.92 -5.65
C ILE A 284 21.93 -5.43 -5.59
N LYS A 285 22.17 -4.12 -5.77
CA LYS A 285 23.52 -3.54 -5.72
C LYS A 285 24.16 -3.72 -4.35
N ALA A 286 23.46 -3.30 -3.28
CA ALA A 286 23.95 -3.43 -1.91
C ALA A 286 24.12 -4.91 -1.50
N GLY A 287 23.14 -5.75 -1.83
CA GLY A 287 23.19 -7.20 -1.57
C GLY A 287 24.31 -7.91 -2.32
N SER A 288 24.64 -7.46 -3.54
CA SER A 288 25.77 -8.01 -4.32
C SER A 288 27.10 -7.74 -3.64
N HIS A 289 27.33 -6.52 -3.12
CA HIS A 289 28.54 -6.21 -2.35
C HIS A 289 28.64 -7.05 -1.07
N LEU A 290 27.56 -7.14 -0.29
CA LEU A 290 27.51 -8.01 0.89
C LEU A 290 27.87 -9.45 0.54
N CYS A 291 27.27 -10.00 -0.52
CA CYS A 291 27.50 -11.39 -0.90
C CYS A 291 28.94 -11.62 -1.41
N GLN A 292 29.40 -10.80 -2.35
CA GLN A 292 30.68 -11.00 -3.02
C GLN A 292 31.88 -10.71 -2.12
N GLU A 293 31.80 -9.66 -1.30
CA GLU A 293 32.95 -9.18 -0.52
C GLU A 293 33.00 -9.78 0.88
N LEU A 294 31.85 -10.17 1.45
CA LEU A 294 31.78 -10.67 2.82
C LEU A 294 31.34 -12.14 2.89
N LEU A 295 30.17 -12.48 2.32
CA LEU A 295 29.60 -13.82 2.51
C LEU A 295 30.34 -14.92 1.75
N GLU A 296 30.78 -14.68 0.51
CA GLU A 296 31.53 -15.66 -0.28
C GLU A 296 32.90 -15.98 0.33
N PRO A 297 33.75 -15.00 0.69
CA PRO A 297 35.03 -15.32 1.33
C PRO A 297 34.86 -16.02 2.69
N LEU A 298 33.83 -15.62 3.45
CA LEU A 298 33.49 -16.27 4.72
C LEU A 298 33.07 -17.72 4.51
N GLN A 299 32.26 -17.99 3.49
CA GLN A 299 31.82 -19.33 3.10
C GLN A 299 32.97 -20.19 2.57
N ASP A 300 33.86 -19.61 1.76
CA ASP A 300 35.03 -20.30 1.22
C ASP A 300 35.98 -20.77 2.34
N HIS A 301 36.11 -19.98 3.41
CA HIS A 301 36.96 -20.33 4.54
C HIS A 301 36.28 -21.29 5.53
N TRP A 302 35.06 -20.98 5.96
CA TRP A 302 34.41 -21.71 7.07
C TRP A 302 33.36 -22.73 6.64
N GLY A 303 33.06 -22.82 5.35
CA GLY A 303 32.03 -23.67 4.78
C GLY A 303 30.65 -23.01 4.72
N ARG A 304 29.63 -23.80 4.33
CA ARG A 304 28.27 -23.35 4.05
C ARG A 304 27.73 -22.38 5.10
N LEU A 305 27.23 -21.23 4.67
CA LEU A 305 26.50 -20.30 5.53
C LEU A 305 25.01 -20.66 5.58
N ALA A 306 24.41 -20.61 6.77
CA ALA A 306 22.97 -20.61 6.92
C ALA A 306 22.48 -19.18 7.13
N ILE A 307 21.76 -18.64 6.14
CA ILE A 307 21.14 -17.30 6.24
C ILE A 307 19.93 -17.41 7.18
N ARG A 308 19.98 -16.67 8.29
CA ARG A 308 18.89 -16.60 9.26
C ARG A 308 17.94 -15.43 8.96
N SER A 309 18.49 -14.33 8.47
CA SER A 309 17.74 -13.17 8.00
C SER A 309 18.67 -12.29 7.18
N ALA A 310 18.15 -11.59 6.18
CA ALA A 310 18.97 -10.71 5.34
C ALA A 310 18.19 -9.43 5.01
N TYR A 311 17.63 -9.34 3.81
CA TYR A 311 16.80 -8.23 3.41
C TYR A 311 15.50 -8.18 4.23
N ARG A 312 15.15 -7.00 4.71
CA ARG A 312 13.88 -6.72 5.37
C ARG A 312 13.27 -5.46 4.76
N SER A 313 12.05 -5.55 4.23
CA SER A 313 11.34 -4.37 3.75
C SER A 313 11.01 -3.41 4.89
N SER A 314 10.91 -2.13 4.56
CA SER A 314 10.49 -1.09 5.52
C SER A 314 9.15 -1.43 6.19
N GLU A 315 8.25 -2.13 5.48
CA GLU A 315 6.98 -2.61 6.02
C GLU A 315 7.19 -3.69 7.09
N VAL A 316 7.94 -4.74 6.75
CA VAL A 316 8.22 -5.85 7.69
C VAL A 316 9.02 -5.33 8.90
N ASN A 317 10.00 -4.46 8.69
CA ASN A 317 10.79 -3.87 9.76
C ASN A 317 9.93 -2.98 10.67
N GLY A 318 9.10 -2.10 10.10
CA GLY A 318 8.19 -1.23 10.83
C GLY A 318 7.20 -2.04 11.67
N PHE A 319 6.64 -3.11 11.10
CA PHE A 319 5.76 -4.02 11.82
C PHE A 319 6.47 -4.68 13.01
N CYS A 320 7.67 -5.25 12.81
CA CYS A 320 8.44 -5.83 13.90
C CYS A 320 8.74 -4.80 15.00
N ASN A 321 9.19 -3.60 14.63
CA ASN A 321 9.48 -2.54 15.58
C ASN A 321 8.25 -2.15 16.41
N ALA A 322 7.07 -2.06 15.79
CA ALA A 322 5.81 -1.81 16.47
C ALA A 322 5.45 -2.93 17.46
N MET A 323 5.59 -4.20 17.04
CA MET A 323 5.33 -5.36 17.89
C MET A 323 6.32 -5.44 19.06
N GLN A 324 7.59 -5.11 18.85
CA GLN A 324 8.58 -4.99 19.92
C GLN A 324 8.21 -3.91 20.93
N ARG A 325 7.77 -2.73 20.50
CA ARG A 325 7.31 -1.66 21.40
C ARG A 325 6.12 -2.09 22.25
N GLN A 326 5.29 -2.99 21.72
CA GLN A 326 4.21 -3.66 22.44
C GLN A 326 4.67 -4.86 23.31
N LYS A 327 5.98 -5.07 23.45
CA LYS A 327 6.61 -6.15 24.22
C LYS A 327 6.20 -7.56 23.74
N LYS A 328 5.86 -7.73 22.46
CA LYS A 328 5.62 -9.05 21.87
C LYS A 328 6.96 -9.78 21.66
N PRO A 329 7.08 -11.05 22.07
CA PRO A 329 8.30 -11.81 21.87
C PRO A 329 8.52 -12.13 20.38
N GLY A 330 9.78 -12.17 19.95
CA GLY A 330 10.16 -12.59 18.59
C GLY A 330 10.21 -11.50 17.52
N TYR A 331 9.91 -10.24 17.85
CA TYR A 331 9.85 -9.13 16.88
C TYR A 331 10.99 -8.12 17.03
N THR A 332 12.16 -8.54 17.50
CA THR A 332 13.27 -7.62 17.85
C THR A 332 13.84 -6.93 16.61
N CYS A 333 13.48 -5.67 16.37
CA CYS A 333 13.92 -4.83 15.25
C CYS A 333 14.02 -3.36 15.69
N ALA A 334 15.10 -2.68 15.27
CA ALA A 334 15.23 -1.22 15.43
C ALA A 334 14.25 -0.47 14.49
N SER A 335 14.20 0.87 14.58
CA SER A 335 13.35 1.66 13.68
C SER A 335 13.80 1.54 12.22
N ASN A 336 12.97 1.99 11.28
CA ASN A 336 13.34 1.95 9.85
C ASN A 336 14.56 2.83 9.57
N GLU A 337 14.59 4.02 10.14
CA GLU A 337 15.68 4.99 9.97
C GLU A 337 17.02 4.41 10.42
N ALA A 338 17.01 3.63 11.51
CA ALA A 338 18.20 2.95 12.02
C ALA A 338 18.60 1.70 11.22
N ASN A 339 17.72 1.18 10.34
CA ASN A 339 18.00 0.00 9.52
C ASN A 339 18.20 0.31 8.03
N CYS A 340 17.97 1.54 7.58
CA CYS A 340 18.41 2.00 6.26
C CYS A 340 19.91 1.74 6.09
N ALA A 341 20.33 1.27 4.91
CA ALA A 341 21.69 0.81 4.63
C ALA A 341 22.20 -0.31 5.58
N SER A 342 21.30 -1.05 6.23
CA SER A 342 21.62 -2.21 7.05
C SER A 342 20.72 -3.39 6.69
N HIS A 343 19.64 -3.69 7.42
CA HIS A 343 18.69 -4.74 7.00
C HIS A 343 17.70 -4.26 5.93
N ILE A 344 17.51 -2.94 5.77
CA ILE A 344 16.69 -2.34 4.70
C ILE A 344 17.64 -1.90 3.58
N TRP A 345 17.88 -2.79 2.61
CA TRP A 345 18.92 -2.62 1.57
C TRP A 345 18.53 -1.65 0.46
N ASP A 346 17.24 -1.37 0.32
CA ASP A 346 16.63 -0.53 -0.70
C ASP A 346 16.45 0.92 -0.27
N ARG A 347 17.15 1.34 0.79
CA ARG A 347 17.14 2.71 1.31
C ARG A 347 18.55 3.14 1.68
N LEU A 348 18.95 4.32 1.24
CA LEU A 348 20.18 4.98 1.69
C LEU A 348 20.03 5.41 3.16
N ASP A 349 21.14 5.47 3.89
CA ASP A 349 21.17 6.04 5.24
C ASP A 349 20.96 7.57 5.23
N ALA A 350 20.97 8.18 6.41
CA ALA A 350 20.80 9.62 6.57
C ALA A 350 21.92 10.46 5.92
N ASN A 351 23.06 9.85 5.61
CA ASN A 351 24.20 10.48 4.97
C ASN A 351 24.25 10.21 3.45
N GLY A 352 23.28 9.46 2.92
CA GLY A 352 23.19 9.13 1.49
C GLY A 352 24.01 7.92 1.07
N TYR A 353 24.49 7.09 2.00
CA TYR A 353 25.26 5.87 1.71
C TYR A 353 24.36 4.64 1.61
N MET A 354 24.75 3.68 0.77
CA MET A 354 24.14 2.35 0.72
C MET A 354 24.88 1.33 1.60
N GLY A 355 24.17 0.29 1.99
CA GLY A 355 24.70 -0.81 2.77
C GLY A 355 23.72 -1.97 2.87
N ALA A 356 24.25 -3.13 3.29
CA ALA A 356 23.48 -4.36 3.42
C ALA A 356 24.04 -5.23 4.55
N THR A 357 23.14 -5.77 5.36
CA THR A 357 23.44 -6.65 6.49
C THR A 357 22.69 -7.96 6.37
N ALA A 358 23.37 -9.07 6.67
CA ALA A 358 22.74 -10.38 6.88
C ALA A 358 23.12 -10.95 8.25
N CYS A 359 22.16 -11.66 8.86
CA CYS A 359 22.37 -12.52 10.01
C CYS A 359 22.64 -13.94 9.51
N VAL A 360 23.81 -14.48 9.87
CA VAL A 360 24.26 -15.79 9.40
C VAL A 360 24.71 -16.68 10.55
N ILE A 361 24.68 -17.99 10.29
CA ILE A 361 25.27 -19.04 11.12
C ILE A 361 26.27 -19.81 10.28
N VAL A 362 27.39 -20.19 10.89
CA VAL A 362 28.41 -21.07 10.30
C VAL A 362 28.26 -22.46 10.95
N PRO A 363 27.51 -23.40 10.35
CA PRO A 363 27.15 -24.66 11.03
C PRO A 363 28.37 -25.54 11.34
N ALA A 364 29.35 -25.59 10.44
CA ALA A 364 30.58 -26.37 10.63
C ALA A 364 31.44 -25.82 11.79
N PHE A 365 31.41 -24.50 12.01
CA PHE A 365 32.07 -23.87 13.14
C PHE A 365 31.34 -24.17 14.45
N TRP A 366 30.01 -23.97 14.49
CA TRP A 366 29.21 -24.29 15.67
C TRP A 366 29.34 -25.76 16.10
N ALA A 367 29.47 -26.70 15.15
CA ALA A 367 29.68 -28.10 15.46
C ALA A 367 30.99 -28.38 16.24
N LYS A 368 31.99 -27.50 16.13
CA LYS A 368 33.33 -27.66 16.71
C LYS A 368 33.62 -26.70 17.86
N HIS A 369 32.93 -25.56 17.90
CA HIS A 369 33.25 -24.43 18.77
C HIS A 369 31.98 -23.94 19.49
N GLN A 370 31.77 -24.41 20.72
CA GLN A 370 30.60 -24.09 21.55
C GLN A 370 30.99 -23.53 22.94
N LYS A 371 32.29 -23.35 23.21
CA LYS A 371 32.74 -22.81 24.49
C LYS A 371 32.44 -21.31 24.55
N PRO A 372 32.14 -20.77 25.74
CA PRO A 372 31.99 -19.32 25.92
C PRO A 372 33.20 -18.56 25.34
N GLY A 373 32.95 -17.51 24.57
CA GLY A 373 33.98 -16.72 23.89
C GLY A 373 34.43 -17.24 22.52
N ASP A 374 34.05 -18.45 22.09
CA ASP A 374 34.50 -19.01 20.81
C ASP A 374 34.12 -18.16 19.60
N TRP A 375 33.02 -17.40 19.67
CA TRP A 375 32.60 -16.46 18.63
C TRP A 375 33.69 -15.43 18.26
N GLN A 376 34.60 -15.11 19.19
CA GLN A 376 35.71 -14.18 18.95
C GLN A 376 36.72 -14.72 17.94
N ILE A 377 36.79 -16.03 17.71
CA ILE A 377 37.67 -16.65 16.71
C ILE A 377 37.23 -16.22 15.30
N ILE A 378 35.94 -16.38 14.99
CA ILE A 378 35.39 -15.90 13.72
C ILE A 378 35.50 -14.38 13.65
N ALA A 379 35.21 -13.66 14.73
CA ALA A 379 35.29 -12.20 14.75
C ALA A 379 36.68 -11.67 14.37
N ARG A 380 37.75 -12.25 14.95
CA ARG A 380 39.15 -11.92 14.62
C ARG A 380 39.46 -12.23 13.16
N TRP A 381 39.09 -13.42 12.69
CA TRP A 381 39.34 -13.81 11.30
C TRP A 381 38.64 -12.85 10.32
N ILE A 382 37.37 -12.50 10.55
CA ILE A 382 36.66 -11.53 9.72
C ILE A 382 37.37 -10.16 9.77
N HIS A 383 37.83 -9.74 10.95
CA HIS A 383 38.46 -8.44 11.11
C HIS A 383 39.74 -8.28 10.27
N GLU A 384 40.54 -9.34 10.25
CA GLU A 384 41.82 -9.41 9.55
C GLU A 384 41.65 -9.58 8.04
N ASN A 385 40.58 -10.24 7.58
CA ASN A 385 40.48 -10.72 6.20
C ASN A 385 39.39 -10.03 5.36
N LEU A 386 38.35 -9.44 5.97
CA LEU A 386 37.19 -8.94 5.23
C LEU A 386 36.95 -7.42 5.41
N PRO A 387 36.45 -6.72 4.37
CA PRO A 387 36.12 -5.30 4.41
C PRO A 387 34.75 -5.02 5.07
N TYR A 388 34.49 -5.63 6.24
CA TYR A 388 33.22 -5.45 6.94
C TYR A 388 33.08 -4.04 7.54
N SER A 389 31.83 -3.56 7.63
CA SER A 389 31.48 -2.35 8.37
C SER A 389 31.13 -2.67 9.83
N THR A 390 30.18 -3.58 10.05
CA THR A 390 29.71 -3.95 11.40
C THR A 390 29.61 -5.46 11.59
N LEU A 391 29.88 -5.89 12.83
CA LEU A 391 29.64 -7.24 13.33
C LEU A 391 28.85 -7.20 14.64
N GLN A 392 27.86 -8.07 14.76
CA GLN A 392 27.10 -8.24 16.00
C GLN A 392 26.79 -9.70 16.27
N PHE A 393 27.38 -10.27 17.32
CA PHE A 393 27.23 -11.69 17.67
C PHE A 393 26.09 -11.94 18.67
N PHE A 394 25.44 -13.10 18.55
CA PHE A 394 24.34 -13.55 19.38
C PHE A 394 24.65 -14.91 20.05
N PRO A 395 24.09 -15.20 21.25
CA PRO A 395 24.43 -16.41 22.00
C PRO A 395 24.09 -17.72 21.29
N THR A 396 22.98 -17.76 20.56
CA THR A 396 22.50 -19.00 19.94
C THR A 396 23.26 -19.28 18.66
N TYR A 397 23.92 -20.43 18.58
CA TYR A 397 24.69 -20.92 17.42
C TYR A 397 25.87 -20.04 16.99
N TRP A 398 26.28 -19.08 17.84
CA TRP A 398 27.12 -17.95 17.44
C TRP A 398 26.61 -17.28 16.16
N ALA A 399 25.29 -17.17 16.00
CA ALA A 399 24.73 -16.38 14.91
C ALA A 399 25.26 -14.95 14.99
N PHE A 400 25.53 -14.30 13.86
CA PHE A 400 25.96 -12.91 13.86
C PHE A 400 25.43 -12.15 12.66
N ASN A 401 25.19 -10.86 12.88
CA ASN A 401 25.03 -9.91 11.80
C ASN A 401 26.40 -9.55 11.26
N ILE A 402 26.54 -9.56 9.93
CA ILE A 402 27.68 -9.06 9.18
C ILE A 402 27.17 -8.03 8.18
N GLY A 403 27.69 -6.81 8.28
CA GLY A 403 27.24 -5.66 7.49
C GLY A 403 28.32 -5.13 6.56
N TRP A 404 27.95 -4.92 5.30
CA TRP A 404 28.70 -4.15 4.31
C TRP A 404 28.12 -2.73 4.22
N HIS A 405 28.97 -1.71 4.04
CA HIS A 405 28.54 -0.31 3.93
C HIS A 405 29.55 0.49 3.09
N GLU A 406 29.09 1.45 2.29
CA GLU A 406 29.99 2.32 1.49
C GLU A 406 30.99 3.11 2.33
N ASN A 407 30.59 3.47 3.54
CA ASN A 407 31.44 4.14 4.52
C ASN A 407 31.55 3.29 5.80
N PRO A 408 32.51 2.35 5.89
CA PRO A 408 32.51 1.31 6.92
C PRO A 408 32.90 1.82 8.32
N GLU A 409 32.19 1.35 9.37
CA GLU A 409 32.47 1.72 10.77
C GLU A 409 33.59 0.89 11.42
N ARG A 410 33.88 -0.30 10.88
CA ARG A 410 34.82 -1.29 11.44
C ARG A 410 34.54 -1.65 12.91
N LYS A 411 33.26 -1.84 13.27
CA LYS A 411 32.81 -2.07 14.65
C LYS A 411 32.39 -3.50 14.93
N ILE A 412 32.84 -4.07 16.05
CA ILE A 412 32.43 -5.41 16.51
C ILE A 412 31.73 -5.30 17.86
N SER A 413 30.56 -5.92 17.98
CA SER A 413 29.77 -6.00 19.20
C SER A 413 29.26 -7.42 19.44
N SER A 414 28.88 -7.73 20.68
CA SER A 414 28.36 -9.06 21.04
C SER A 414 27.33 -9.00 22.16
N PHE A 415 26.25 -9.77 21.96
CA PHE A 415 25.32 -10.21 23.00
C PHE A 415 25.66 -11.60 23.55
N ALA A 416 26.58 -12.33 22.91
CA ALA A 416 27.19 -13.55 23.44
C ALA A 416 28.32 -13.23 24.42
N ASP A 417 28.52 -14.05 25.44
CA ASP A 417 29.61 -13.80 26.40
C ASP A 417 30.99 -14.03 25.76
N PRO A 418 31.97 -13.14 25.98
CA PRO A 418 31.86 -11.88 26.73
C PRO A 418 31.09 -10.79 25.95
N LYS A 419 30.07 -10.19 26.59
CA LYS A 419 29.21 -9.17 25.97
C LYS A 419 29.92 -7.82 25.82
N GLY A 420 29.45 -7.01 24.88
CA GLY A 420 29.88 -5.63 24.70
C GLY A 420 30.65 -5.41 23.40
N ILE A 421 31.49 -4.37 23.37
CA ILE A 421 32.36 -4.06 22.24
C ILE A 421 33.61 -4.94 22.31
N PHE A 422 34.02 -5.47 21.16
CA PHE A 422 35.22 -6.27 21.04
C PHE A 422 36.22 -5.58 20.13
N THR A 423 37.44 -5.44 20.63
CA THR A 423 38.59 -4.94 19.88
C THR A 423 39.54 -6.14 19.70
N PRO A 424 39.70 -6.65 18.46
CA PRO A 424 40.49 -7.83 18.11
C PRO A 424 41.90 -7.91 18.67
#